data_AF-A0A932DP46-F1
#
_entry.id   AF-A0A932DP46-F1
#
_cell.length_a   1.000
_cell.length_b   1.000
_cell.length_c   1.000
_cell.angle_alpha   90.00
_cell.angle_beta   90.00
_cell.angle_gamma   90.00
#
_symmetry.space_group_name_H-M   'P 1'
#
loop_
_entity.id
_entity.type
_entity.pdbx_description
1 polymer ?
#
loop_
_entity_poly.entity_id
_entity_poly.type
_entity_poly.pdbx_seq_one_letter_code
_entity_poly.pdbx_strand_id
1 'polypeptide(L)'
;MEMQEDQKKREERGKKAAAGYMLFELGAQFALILALPLLAFVYFGRWLERKYDSQIFIVAGILLALSLSSYLIYKKIEEVKKILK
;
A
#
# COMPACT_ATOMS: atom_id res chain seq x y z
N MET A 1 -24.83 34.34 17.35
CA MET A 1 -23.48 33.78 17.60
C MET A 1 -23.50 32.25 17.56
N GLU A 2 -24.57 31.58 17.99
CA GLU A 2 -24.73 30.10 17.91
C GLU A 2 -24.67 29.52 16.48
N MET A 3 -25.21 30.21 15.47
CA MET A 3 -25.17 29.72 14.08
C MET A 3 -23.76 29.63 13.46
N GLN A 4 -22.78 30.38 13.96
CA GLN A 4 -21.39 30.31 13.45
C GLN A 4 -20.59 29.19 14.12
N GLU A 5 -20.90 28.83 15.37
CA GLU A 5 -20.27 27.71 16.08
C GLU A 5 -20.65 26.36 15.49
N ASP A 6 -21.92 26.18 15.10
CA ASP A 6 -22.39 24.93 14.48
C ASP A 6 -21.83 24.72 13.08
N GLN A 7 -21.65 25.79 12.30
CA GLN A 7 -20.97 25.72 11.00
C GLN A 7 -19.50 25.34 11.15
N LYS A 8 -18.80 25.91 12.13
CA LYS A 8 -17.39 25.62 12.42
C LYS A 8 -17.19 24.17 12.90
N LYS A 9 -18.09 23.66 13.76
CA LYS A 9 -18.10 22.24 14.19
C LYS A 9 -18.37 21.26 13.05
N ARG A 10 -19.26 21.60 12.11
CA ARG A 10 -19.54 20.77 10.93
C ARG A 10 -18.37 20.75 9.94
N GLU A 11 -17.72 21.89 9.70
CA GLU A 11 -16.49 21.93 8.90
C GLU A 11 -15.36 21.11 9.52
N GLU A 12 -15.14 21.22 10.83
CA GLU A 12 -14.08 20.44 11.50
C GLU A 12 -14.35 18.94 11.46
N ARG A 13 -15.60 18.50 11.63
CA ARG A 13 -15.98 17.09 11.48
C ARG A 13 -15.76 16.60 10.04
N GLY A 14 -16.13 17.41 9.04
CA GLY A 14 -15.90 17.10 7.63
C GLY A 14 -14.42 16.97 7.30
N LYS A 15 -13.58 17.89 7.80
CA LYS A 15 -12.11 17.85 7.65
C LYS A 15 -11.50 16.61 8.31
N LYS A 16 -11.96 16.23 9.51
CA LYS A 16 -11.51 15.02 10.21
C LYS A 16 -11.91 13.74 9.48
N ALA A 17 -13.14 13.67 8.96
CA ALA A 17 -13.61 12.54 8.17
C ALA A 17 -12.85 12.40 6.85
N ALA A 18 -12.60 13.52 6.16
CA ALA A 18 -11.80 13.56 4.93
C ALA A 18 -10.34 13.13 5.19
N ALA A 19 -9.71 13.62 6.26
CA ALA A 19 -8.36 13.20 6.64
C ALA A 19 -8.29 11.70 6.98
N GLY A 20 -9.30 11.17 7.69
CA GLY A 20 -9.38 9.74 7.99
C GLY A 20 -9.51 8.88 6.73
N TYR A 21 -10.35 9.31 5.78
CA TYR A 21 -10.49 8.63 4.49
C TYR A 21 -9.18 8.65 3.68
N MET A 22 -8.48 9.80 3.61
CA MET A 22 -7.19 9.90 2.92
C MET A 22 -6.14 8.95 3.51
N LEU A 23 -6.06 8.86 4.85
CA LEU A 23 -5.13 7.93 5.51
C LEU A 23 -5.46 6.47 5.23
N PHE A 24 -6.75 6.12 5.24
CA PHE A 24 -7.20 4.78 4.89
C PHE A 24 -6.87 4.42 3.44
N GLU A 25 -7.15 5.33 2.51
CA GLU A 25 -6.84 5.14 1.09
C GLU A 25 -5.33 4.92 0.88
N LEU A 26 -4.50 5.72 1.55
CA LEU A 26 -3.04 5.57 1.50
C LEU A 26 -2.62 4.18 2.02
N GLY A 27 -3.13 3.77 3.16
CA GLY A 27 -2.87 2.45 3.76
C GLY A 27 -3.30 1.29 2.86
N ALA A 28 -4.47 1.40 2.24
CA ALA A 28 -4.99 0.41 1.30
C ALA A 28 -4.10 0.31 0.04
N GLN A 29 -3.63 1.44 -0.49
CA GLN A 29 -2.70 1.44 -1.63
C GLN A 29 -1.38 0.75 -1.28
N PHE A 30 -0.80 1.01 -0.10
CA PHE A 30 0.40 0.31 0.36
C PHE A 30 0.17 -1.19 0.55
N ALA A 31 -0.97 -1.58 1.12
CA ALA A 31 -1.33 -2.98 1.28
C ALA A 31 -1.42 -3.70 -0.08
N LEU A 32 -2.01 -3.08 -1.10
CA LEU A 32 -2.06 -3.63 -2.45
C LEU A 32 -0.67 -3.74 -3.09
N ILE A 33 0.17 -2.71 -2.92
CA ILE A 33 1.56 -2.71 -3.43
C ILE A 33 2.38 -3.86 -2.85
N LEU A 34 2.14 -4.27 -1.61
CA LEU A 34 2.81 -5.41 -0.99
C LEU A 34 2.14 -6.74 -1.36
N ALA A 35 0.81 -6.81 -1.29
CA ALA A 35 0.06 -8.05 -1.46
C ALA A 35 0.13 -8.59 -2.89
N LEU A 36 0.05 -7.72 -3.91
CA LEU A 36 0.06 -8.14 -5.31
C LEU A 36 1.38 -8.84 -5.72
N PRO A 37 2.56 -8.24 -5.51
CA PRO A 37 3.83 -8.91 -5.82
C PRO A 37 4.02 -10.18 -4.99
N LEU A 38 3.72 -10.15 -3.69
CA LEU A 38 3.86 -11.34 -2.84
C LEU A 38 3.01 -12.50 -3.35
N LEU A 39 1.72 -12.26 -3.62
CA LEU A 39 0.85 -13.31 -4.15
C LEU A 39 1.34 -13.81 -5.51
N ALA A 40 1.70 -12.91 -6.42
CA ALA A 40 2.16 -13.27 -7.76
C ALA A 40 3.44 -14.13 -7.73
N PHE A 41 4.48 -13.67 -7.03
CA PHE A 41 5.77 -14.36 -7.01
C PHE A 41 5.78 -15.60 -6.11
N VAL A 42 5.02 -15.63 -5.01
CA VAL A 42 4.90 -16.86 -4.20
C VAL A 42 4.15 -17.92 -4.99
N TYR A 43 3.06 -17.55 -5.67
CA TYR A 43 2.32 -18.50 -6.51
C TYR A 43 3.19 -19.04 -7.65
N PHE A 44 3.93 -18.14 -8.32
CA PHE A 44 4.87 -18.52 -9.37
C PHE A 44 6.03 -19.39 -8.85
N GLY A 45 6.60 -19.03 -7.70
CA GLY A 45 7.66 -19.78 -7.03
C GLY A 45 7.19 -21.19 -6.63
N ARG A 46 5.95 -21.32 -6.16
CA ARG A 46 5.34 -22.62 -5.83
C ARG A 46 5.07 -23.46 -7.07
N TRP A 47 4.68 -22.84 -8.18
CA TRP A 47 4.53 -23.55 -9.45
C TRP A 47 5.88 -24.10 -9.94
N LEU A 48 6.96 -23.33 -9.81
CA LEU A 48 8.32 -23.78 -10.13
C LEU A 48 8.83 -24.85 -9.16
N GLU A 49 8.59 -24.69 -7.86
CA GLU A 49 8.94 -25.70 -6.85
C GLU A 49 8.35 -27.07 -7.24
N ARG A 50 7.07 -27.13 -7.60
CA ARG A 50 6.41 -28.37 -8.05
C ARG A 50 7.02 -28.97 -9.31
N LYS A 51 7.61 -28.15 -10.17
CA LYS A 51 8.21 -28.60 -11.44
C LYS A 51 9.64 -29.13 -11.26
N TYR A 52 10.38 -28.58 -10.30
CA TYR A 52 11.81 -28.85 -10.13
C TYR A 52 12.15 -29.51 -8.78
N ASP A 53 11.15 -29.85 -7.96
CA ASP A 53 11.24 -30.45 -6.63
C ASP A 53 12.24 -29.71 -5.71
N SER A 54 12.22 -28.38 -5.77
CA SER A 54 13.18 -27.53 -5.06
C SER A 54 12.51 -26.34 -4.40
N GLN A 55 12.67 -26.25 -3.08
CA GLN A 55 12.07 -25.19 -2.26
C GLN A 55 12.71 -23.81 -2.49
N ILE A 56 13.86 -23.76 -3.16
CA ILE A 56 14.61 -22.52 -3.44
C ILE A 56 13.76 -21.57 -4.29
N PHE A 57 12.90 -22.07 -5.17
CA PHE A 57 12.07 -21.24 -6.05
C PHE A 57 11.03 -20.40 -5.30
N ILE A 58 10.47 -20.92 -4.20
CA ILE A 58 9.57 -20.13 -3.33
C ILE A 58 10.36 -19.02 -2.64
N VAL A 59 11.52 -19.36 -2.06
CA VAL A 59 12.36 -18.37 -1.36
C VAL A 59 12.82 -17.26 -2.31
N ALA A 60 13.27 -17.62 -3.50
CA ALA A 60 13.63 -16.67 -4.55
C ALA A 60 12.44 -15.80 -4.96
N GLY A 61 11.24 -16.39 -5.10
CA GLY A 61 10.01 -15.65 -5.36
C GLY A 61 9.69 -14.63 -4.28
N ILE A 62 9.79 -15.01 -3.00
CA ILE A 62 9.59 -14.09 -1.87
C ILE A 62 10.60 -12.95 -1.90
N LEU A 63 11.88 -13.24 -2.14
CA LEU A 63 12.93 -12.21 -2.22
C LEU A 63 12.65 -11.23 -3.37
N LEU A 64 12.28 -11.74 -4.55
CA LEU A 64 11.90 -10.91 -5.70
C LEU A 64 10.66 -10.05 -5.40
N ALA A 65 9.64 -10.62 -4.74
CA ALA A 65 8.46 -9.87 -4.33
C ALA A 65 8.81 -8.72 -3.38
N LEU A 66 9.67 -8.97 -2.40
CA LEU A 66 10.11 -7.95 -1.44
C LEU A 66 10.94 -6.85 -2.12
N SER A 67 11.86 -7.21 -3.02
CA SER A 67 12.64 -6.24 -3.79
C SER A 67 11.74 -5.38 -4.67
N LEU A 68 10.79 -5.99 -5.40
CA LEU A 68 9.86 -5.24 -6.25
C LEU A 68 8.94 -4.35 -5.43
N SER A 69 8.39 -4.86 -4.33
CA SER A 69 7.53 -4.09 -3.44
C SER A 69 8.30 -2.90 -2.84
N SER A 70 9.54 -3.11 -2.41
CA SER A 70 10.41 -2.04 -1.89
C SER A 70 10.63 -0.94 -2.93
N TYR A 71 10.90 -1.32 -4.18
CA TYR A 71 11.06 -0.38 -5.29
C TYR A 71 9.77 0.42 -5.57
N LEU A 72 8.61 -0.25 -5.60
CA LEU A 72 7.32 0.39 -5.84
C LEU A 72 6.94 1.34 -4.70
N ILE A 73 7.19 0.94 -3.45
CA ILE A 73 7.00 1.77 -2.26
C ILE A 73 7.87 3.02 -2.34
N TYR A 74 9.16 2.87 -2.68
CA TYR A 74 10.07 4.00 -2.83
C TYR A 74 9.54 5.00 -3.87
N LYS A 75 9.14 4.52 -5.05
CA LYS A 75 8.55 5.35 -6.09
C LYS A 75 7.28 6.08 -5.62
N LYS A 76 6.41 5.39 -4.87
CA LYS A 76 5.18 5.96 -4.31
C LYS A 76 5.48 7.04 -3.27
N ILE A 77 6.49 6.84 -2.42
CA ILE A 77 6.92 7.83 -1.42
C ILE A 77 7.47 9.08 -2.14
N GLU A 78 8.26 8.92 -3.19
CA GLU A 78 8.73 10.07 -3.98
C GLU A 78 7.59 10.84 -4.64
N GLU A 79 6.57 10.15 -5.14
CA GLU A 79 5.38 10.76 -5.72
C GLU A 79 4.61 11.58 -4.68
N VAL A 80 4.34 11.00 -3.50
CA VAL A 80 3.70 11.71 -2.38
C VAL A 80 4.54 12.92 -1.93
N LYS A 81 5.87 12.77 -1.88
CA LYS A 81 6.78 13.87 -1.54
C LYS A 81 6.72 15.02 -2.55
N LYS A 82 6.57 14.73 -3.84
CA LYS A 82 6.41 15.76 -4.89
C LYS A 82 5.09 16.51 -4.78
N ILE A 83 4.01 15.83 -4.37
CA ILE A 83 2.69 16.45 -4.19
C ILE A 83 2.68 17.40 -2.97
N LEU A 84 3.48 17.11 -1.95
CA LEU A 84 3.57 17.91 -0.72
C LEU A 84 4.58 19.08 -0.79
N LYS A 85 5.33 19.23 -1.88
CA LYS A 85 6.34 20.27 -2.07
C LYS A 85 5.82 21.35 -3.02
#